data_AF-A0A954ZDG2-F1
#
_entry.id   AF-A0A954ZDG2-F1
#
_cell.length_a   1.000
_cell.length_b   1.000
_cell.length_c   1.000
_cell.angle_alpha   90.00
_cell.angle_beta   90.00
_cell.angle_gamma   90.00
#
_symmetry.space_group_name_H-M   'P 1'
#
loop_
_entity.id
_entity.type
_entity.pdbx_description
1 polymer ?
#
loop_
_entity_poly.entity_id
_entity_poly.type
_entity_poly.pdbx_seq_one_letter_code
_entity_poly.pdbx_strand_id
1 'polypeptide(L)'
;MTLARVVIGLLGTRLDRGEGDARWKFWRPTVAVCQHEDLLIDRYELLHEPKQQDLAECTAADIASVSPETEVRLHAMGFHDPWDFEEVYGKL
;
A
#
# COMPACT_ATOMS: atom_id res chain seq x y z
N MET A 1 21.49 1.70 -16.85
CA MET A 1 20.50 1.12 -15.92
C MET A 1 19.70 2.28 -15.38
N THR A 2 18.38 2.31 -15.62
CA THR A 2 17.47 3.21 -14.91
C THR A 2 17.38 2.76 -13.46
N LEU A 3 17.27 3.71 -12.53
CA LEU A 3 17.05 3.40 -11.11
C LEU A 3 15.62 2.86 -10.94
N ALA A 4 15.46 1.83 -10.12
CA ALA A 4 14.14 1.29 -9.78
C ALA A 4 13.33 2.32 -8.99
N ARG A 5 12.08 2.53 -9.37
CA ARG A 5 11.10 3.35 -8.65
C ARG A 5 10.43 2.50 -7.59
N VAL A 6 10.71 2.83 -6.33
CA VAL A 6 10.13 2.17 -5.16
C VAL A 6 9.23 3.14 -4.43
N VAL A 7 8.00 2.73 -4.16
CA VAL A 7 7.07 3.43 -3.27
C VAL A 7 7.09 2.75 -1.91
N ILE A 8 7.17 3.55 -0.85
CA ILE A 8 6.98 3.09 0.53
C ILE A 8 5.72 3.77 1.04
N GLY A 9 4.74 2.98 1.48
CA GLY A 9 3.45 3.49 1.93
C GLY A 9 2.95 2.78 3.17
N LEU A 10 2.25 3.52 4.04
CA LEU A 10 1.52 2.96 5.16
C LEU A 10 0.04 2.79 4.75
N LEU A 11 -0.50 1.58 4.93
CA LEU A 11 -1.86 1.25 4.55
C LEU A 11 -2.89 2.12 5.28
N GLY A 12 -3.70 2.85 4.51
CA GLY A 12 -4.79 3.67 5.03
C GLY A 12 -6.05 2.85 5.31
N THR A 13 -6.32 2.52 6.57
CA THR A 13 -7.49 1.69 6.96
C THR A 13 -8.86 2.31 6.68
N ARG A 14 -8.91 3.62 6.41
CA ARG A 14 -10.15 4.35 6.12
C ARG A 14 -10.43 4.48 4.62
N LEU A 15 -9.45 4.97 3.85
CA LEU A 15 -9.64 5.28 2.43
C LEU A 15 -9.39 4.08 1.54
N ASP A 16 -8.47 3.18 1.90
CA ASP A 16 -8.19 1.97 1.11
C ASP A 16 -9.18 0.84 1.38
N ARG A 17 -10.11 1.03 2.31
CA ARG A 17 -11.22 0.10 2.58
C ARG A 17 -12.25 0.12 1.46
N GLY A 18 -12.82 -1.05 1.15
CA GLY A 18 -14.05 -1.16 0.37
C GLY A 18 -14.49 -2.61 0.26
N GLU A 19 -15.80 -2.84 0.13
CA GLU A 19 -16.39 -4.17 0.01
C GLU A 19 -16.88 -4.40 -1.42
N GLY A 20 -16.59 -5.59 -1.97
CA GLY A 20 -17.00 -5.98 -3.31
C GLY A 20 -16.60 -4.97 -4.38
N ASP A 21 -17.32 -4.95 -5.49
CA ASP A 21 -16.96 -4.09 -6.63
C ASP A 21 -17.18 -2.59 -6.35
N ALA A 22 -17.97 -2.25 -5.33
CA ALA A 22 -18.21 -0.86 -4.95
C ALA A 22 -16.91 -0.13 -4.55
N ARG A 23 -15.87 -0.86 -4.12
CA ARG A 23 -14.56 -0.30 -3.76
C ARG A 23 -13.90 0.51 -4.89
N TRP A 24 -14.17 0.16 -6.15
CA TRP A 24 -13.64 0.87 -7.32
C TRP A 24 -14.29 2.24 -7.57
N LYS A 25 -15.40 2.54 -6.88
CA LYS A 25 -16.07 3.86 -6.96
C LYS A 25 -15.45 4.90 -6.02
N PHE A 26 -14.61 4.46 -5.08
CA PHE A 26 -13.98 5.33 -4.10
C PHE A 26 -12.51 5.54 -4.43
N TRP A 27 -11.98 6.69 -4.04
CA TRP A 27 -10.56 6.96 -4.18
C TRP A 27 -9.77 6.24 -3.08
N ARG A 28 -8.92 5.29 -3.50
CA ARG A 28 -8.06 4.47 -2.65
C ARG A 28 -6.60 4.82 -2.93
N PRO A 29 -5.96 5.67 -2.09
CA PRO A 29 -4.64 6.24 -2.40
C PRO A 29 -3.55 5.20 -2.70
N THR A 30 -3.53 4.08 -1.96
CA THR A 30 -2.53 3.02 -2.14
C THR A 30 -2.67 2.33 -3.49
N VAL A 31 -3.89 2.20 -4.02
CA VAL A 31 -4.13 1.64 -5.36
C VAL A 31 -3.94 2.71 -6.44
N ALA A 32 -4.43 3.92 -6.20
CA ALA A 32 -4.47 5.00 -7.18
C ALA A 32 -3.08 5.42 -7.66
N VAL A 33 -2.06 5.39 -6.79
CA VAL A 33 -0.68 5.71 -7.18
C VAL A 33 -0.14 4.76 -8.26
N CYS A 34 -0.62 3.51 -8.30
CA CYS A 34 -0.25 2.51 -9.31
C CYS A 34 -1.12 2.57 -10.58
N GLN A 35 -2.11 3.48 -10.66
CA GLN A 35 -2.98 3.62 -11.83
C GLN A 35 -2.47 4.66 -12.85
N HIS A 36 -1.37 5.35 -12.53
CA HIS A 36 -0.82 6.40 -13.39
C HIS A 36 0.04 5.80 -14.52
N GLU A 37 -0.41 5.91 -15.77
CA GLU A 37 0.28 5.34 -16.95
C GLU A 37 1.72 5.87 -17.13
N ASP A 38 1.96 7.13 -16.79
CA ASP A 38 3.29 7.77 -16.89
C ASP A 38 4.22 7.46 -15.70
N LEU A 39 3.72 6.73 -14.68
CA LEU A 39 4.45 6.40 -13.46
C LEU A 39 4.49 4.88 -13.25
N LEU A 40 5.35 4.20 -14.02
CA LEU A 40 5.68 2.80 -13.73
C LEU A 40 6.40 2.69 -12.37
N ILE A 41 5.77 1.99 -11.42
CA ILE A 41 6.36 1.63 -10.13
C ILE A 41 6.91 0.22 -10.27
N ASP A 42 8.20 0.03 -9.97
CA ASP A 42 8.79 -1.31 -10.01
C ASP A 42 8.42 -2.10 -8.75
N ARG A 43 8.35 -1.42 -7.59
CA ARG A 43 8.04 -2.06 -6.32
C ARG A 43 7.29 -1.15 -5.35
N TYR A 44 6.33 -1.72 -4.62
CA TYR A 44 5.61 -1.09 -3.53
C TYR A 44 5.90 -1.83 -2.22
N GLU A 45 6.58 -1.17 -1.27
CA GLU A 45 6.75 -1.63 0.10
C GLU A 45 5.54 -1.14 0.93
N LEU A 46 4.54 -2.01 1.13
CA LEU A 46 3.30 -1.66 1.82
C LEU A 46 3.38 -2.07 3.28
N LEU A 47 3.56 -1.08 4.14
CA LEU A 47 3.55 -1.21 5.58
C LEU A 47 2.11 -1.28 6.07
N HIS A 48 1.80 -2.19 7.00
CA HIS A 48 0.48 -2.27 7.61
C HIS A 48 0.56 -2.82 9.02
N GLU A 49 -0.45 -2.53 9.83
CA GLU A 49 -0.59 -3.21 11.12
C GLU A 49 -0.96 -4.69 10.92
N PRO A 50 -0.50 -5.61 11.80
CA PRO A 50 -0.86 -7.03 11.71
C PRO A 50 -2.38 -7.28 11.68
N LYS A 51 -3.15 -6.46 12.41
CA LYS A 51 -4.63 -6.54 12.45
C LYS A 51 -5.32 -6.16 11.13
N GLN A 52 -4.57 -5.67 10.14
CA GLN A 52 -5.08 -5.23 8.83
C GLN A 52 -4.58 -6.11 7.68
N GLN A 53 -4.10 -7.32 7.97
CA GLN A 53 -3.58 -8.27 6.98
C GLN A 53 -4.53 -8.44 5.78
N ASP A 54 -5.81 -8.74 6.02
CA ASP A 54 -6.78 -8.98 4.96
C ASP A 54 -6.96 -7.78 4.04
N LEU A 55 -6.95 -6.56 4.60
CA LEU A 55 -7.03 -5.33 3.82
C LEU A 55 -5.75 -5.11 3.00
N ALA A 56 -4.59 -5.43 3.56
CA ALA A 56 -3.30 -5.33 2.88
C ALA A 56 -3.22 -6.29 1.69
N GLU A 57 -3.64 -7.54 1.86
CA GLU A 57 -3.70 -8.56 0.80
C GLU A 57 -4.70 -8.18 -0.29
N CYS A 58 -5.90 -7.71 0.08
CA CYS A 58 -6.88 -7.23 -0.88
C CYS A 58 -6.35 -6.03 -1.68
N THR A 59 -5.67 -5.10 -1.01
CA THR A 59 -5.07 -3.93 -1.66
C THR A 59 -3.93 -4.33 -2.61
N ALA A 60 -3.09 -5.29 -2.22
CA ALA A 60 -2.03 -5.82 -3.09
C ALA A 60 -2.61 -6.52 -4.34
N ALA A 61 -3.68 -7.31 -4.18
CA ALA A 61 -4.37 -7.94 -5.30
C ALA A 61 -4.98 -6.90 -6.26
N ASP A 62 -5.57 -5.85 -5.71
CA ASP A 62 -6.14 -4.76 -6.52
C ASP A 62 -5.04 -3.97 -7.25
N ILE A 63 -3.87 -3.73 -6.64
CA ILE A 63 -2.70 -3.15 -7.34
C ILE A 63 -2.30 -4.06 -8.50
N ALA A 64 -2.16 -5.36 -8.28
CA ALA A 64 -1.77 -6.31 -9.34
C ALA A 64 -2.76 -6.33 -10.51
N SER A 65 -4.03 -5.98 -10.27
CA SER A 65 -5.05 -5.89 -11.32
C SER A 65 -4.93 -4.65 -12.20
N VAL A 66 -4.35 -3.55 -11.68
CA VAL A 66 -4.20 -2.27 -12.40
C VAL A 66 -2.78 -1.96 -12.84
N SER A 67 -1.78 -2.55 -12.18
CA SER A 67 -0.37 -2.50 -12.54
C SER A 67 0.27 -3.87 -12.32
N PRO A 68 0.12 -4.79 -13.29
CA PRO A 68 0.68 -6.14 -13.23
C PRO A 68 2.21 -6.19 -13.08
N GLU A 69 2.89 -5.12 -13.48
CA GLU A 69 4.35 -4.99 -13.42
C GLU A 69 4.85 -4.59 -12.03
N THR A 70 3.98 -4.03 -11.16
CA THR A 70 4.37 -3.60 -9.81
C THR A 70 4.49 -4.80 -8.87
N GLU A 71 5.68 -5.04 -8.32
CA GLU A 71 5.86 -5.99 -7.21
C GLU A 71 5.37 -5.36 -5.90
N VAL A 72 4.37 -5.95 -5.24
CA VAL A 72 3.92 -5.49 -3.91
C VAL A 72 4.51 -6.39 -2.83
N ARG A 73 5.16 -5.78 -1.83
CA ARG A 73 5.69 -6.46 -0.64
C ARG A 73 4.98 -5.95 0.59
N LEU A 74 4.34 -6.86 1.32
CA LEU A 74 3.64 -6.55 2.55
C LEU A 74 4.59 -6.64 3.74
N HIS A 75 4.58 -5.61 4.57
CA HIS A 75 5.37 -5.54 5.80
C HIS A 75 4.43 -5.32 6.99
N ALA A 76 4.17 -6.39 7.72
CA ALA A 76 3.39 -6.33 8.95
C ALA A 76 4.23 -5.71 10.08
N MET A 77 3.90 -4.49 10.49
CA MET A 77 4.59 -3.75 11.55
C MET A 77 3.57 -3.27 12.58
N GLY A 78 3.72 -3.71 13.83
CA GLY A 78 2.90 -3.20 14.93
C GLY A 78 3.46 -1.86 15.42
N PHE A 79 2.59 -0.87 15.61
CA PHE A 79 2.91 0.40 16.26
C PHE A 79 2.21 0.41 17.63
N HIS A 80 2.95 0.66 18.72
CA HIS A 80 2.36 0.75 20.05
C HIS A 80 1.68 2.11 20.24
N ASP A 81 2.36 3.19 19.87
CA ASP A 81 1.76 4.50 19.64
C ASP A 81 2.12 5.00 18.23
N PRO A 82 1.18 5.01 17.27
CA PRO A 82 1.46 5.47 15.91
C PRO A 82 1.76 6.98 15.82
N TRP A 83 1.60 7.73 16.90
CA TRP A 83 1.94 9.15 17.01
C TRP A 83 3.23 9.41 17.79
N ASP A 84 3.82 8.37 18.36
CA ASP A 84 5.21 8.40 18.81
C ASP A 84 6.12 8.27 17.59
N PHE A 85 6.54 9.42 17.07
CA PHE A 85 7.39 9.47 15.89
C PHE A 85 8.76 8.80 16.12
N GLU A 86 9.27 8.76 17.35
CA GLU A 86 10.53 8.05 17.64
C GLU A 86 10.34 6.54 17.42
N GLU A 87 9.24 5.97 17.92
CA GLU A 87 8.89 4.56 17.67
C GLU A 87 8.69 4.29 16.17
N VAL A 88 7.94 5.16 15.48
CA VAL A 88 7.61 4.98 14.06
C VAL A 88 8.87 5.07 13.19
N TYR A 89 9.70 6.09 13.37
CA TYR A 89 10.92 6.25 12.57
C TYR A 89 11.98 5.20 12.91
N GLY A 90 12.05 4.72 14.16
CA GLY A 90 12.98 3.66 14.55
C GLY A 90 12.68 2.28 13.92
N LYS A 91 11.47 2.09 13.37
CA LYS A 91 11.05 0.84 12.71
C LYS A 91 11.17 0.86 11.18
N LEU A 92 11.50 2.00 10.57
CA LEU A 92 11.70 2.19 9.13
C LEU A 92 13.17 2.07 8.75
#